data_AF-A0A942MKU8-F1
#
_entry.id   AF-A0A942MKU8-F1
#
_cell.length_a   1.000
_cell.length_b   1.000
_cell.length_c   1.000
_cell.angle_alpha   90.00
_cell.angle_beta   90.00
_cell.angle_gamma   90.00
#
_symmetry.space_group_name_H-M   'P 1'
#
loop_
_entity.id
_entity.type
_entity.pdbx_description
1 polymer ?
#
loop_
_entity_poly.entity_id
_entity_poly.type
_entity_poly.pdbx_seq_one_letter_code
_entity_poly.pdbx_strand_id
1 'polypeptide(L)' 'MEETGLFPDILALELAEAVKVLEQIKTEYRIVYTSPHGKPGHGTVRVIRQRMLTDGRTELTVSAGDWGKEV' A
#
# COMPACT_ATOMS: atom_id res chain seq x y z
N MET A 1 -23.84 -1.10 18.22
CA MET A 1 -23.49 -1.69 16.92
C MET A 1 -22.58 -0.70 16.24
N GLU A 2 -21.28 -0.80 16.49
CA GLU A 2 -20.26 -0.06 15.75
C GLU A 2 -19.50 -1.10 14.95
N GLU A 3 -20.00 -1.40 13.76
CA GLU A 3 -19.17 -2.03 12.74
C GLU A 3 -18.34 -0.88 12.17
N THR A 4 -17.28 -0.48 12.89
CA THR A 4 -16.20 0.26 12.25
C THR A 4 -15.71 -0.67 11.16
N GLY A 5 -16.11 -0.44 9.90
CA GLY A 5 -15.69 -1.25 8.77
C GLY A 5 -14.18 -1.41 8.89
N LEU A 6 -13.74 -2.62 9.25
CA LEU A 6 -12.37 -2.92 9.62
C LEU A 6 -11.56 -2.77 8.34
N PHE A 7 -11.03 -1.57 8.13
CA PHE A 7 -10.11 -1.34 7.05
C PHE A 7 -8.89 -2.23 7.33
N PRO A 8 -8.58 -3.19 6.44
CA PRO A 8 -7.56 -4.18 6.70
C PRO A 8 -6.21 -3.48 6.83
N ASP A 9 -5.45 -3.80 7.87
CA ASP A 9 -4.11 -3.26 8.00
C ASP A 9 -3.18 -3.94 6.99
N ILE A 10 -2.91 -3.22 5.91
CA ILE A 10 -2.05 -3.66 4.80
C ILE A 10 -0.74 -2.88 4.77
N LEU A 11 -0.40 -2.15 5.84
CA LEU A 11 0.89 -1.49 5.99
C LEU A 11 2.03 -2.52 5.98
N ALA A 12 3.16 -2.12 5.39
CA ALA A 12 4.35 -2.94 5.19
C ALA A 12 4.16 -4.21 4.32
N LEU A 13 2.93 -4.57 3.95
CA LEU A 13 2.67 -5.64 2.99
C LEU A 13 3.25 -5.28 1.62
N GLU A 14 3.62 -6.32 0.89
CA GLU A 14 3.92 -6.18 -0.53
C GLU A 14 2.67 -5.73 -1.27
N LEU A 15 2.85 -4.90 -2.31
CA LEU A 15 1.73 -4.37 -3.08
C LEU A 15 0.82 -5.49 -3.62
N ALA A 16 1.40 -6.61 -4.05
CA ALA A 16 0.63 -7.76 -4.54
C ALA A 16 -0.30 -8.35 -3.46
N GLU A 17 0.17 -8.46 -2.22
CA GLU A 17 -0.62 -8.97 -1.10
C GLU A 17 -1.66 -7.95 -0.65
N ALA A 18 -1.28 -6.67 -0.57
CA ALA A 18 -2.19 -5.57 -0.25
C ALA A 18 -3.37 -5.49 -1.24
N VAL A 19 -3.10 -5.66 -2.54
CA VAL A 19 -4.12 -5.68 -3.59
C VAL A 19 -5.07 -6.86 -3.40
N LYS A 20 -4.55 -8.08 -3.18
CA LYS A 20 -5.39 -9.27 -2.94
C LYS A 20 -6.38 -9.04 -1.79
N VAL A 21 -5.91 -8.44 -0.70
CA VAL A 21 -6.76 -8.13 0.46
C VAL A 21 -7.87 -7.15 0.08
N LEU A 22 -7.54 -6.06 -0.64
CA LEU A 22 -8.53 -5.07 -1.07
C LEU A 22 -9.55 -5.63 -2.07
N GLU A 23 -9.12 -6.52 -2.97
CA GLU A 23 -9.99 -7.22 -3.91
C GLU A 23 -10.95 -8.18 -3.19
N GLN A 24 -10.48 -8.90 -2.16
CA GLN A 24 -11.33 -9.79 -1.35
C GLN A 24 -12.48 -9.05 -0.68
N ILE A 25 -12.24 -7.81 -0.22
CA ILE A 25 -13.26 -6.97 0.40
C ILE A 25 -13.98 -6.05 -0.59
N LYS A 26 -13.75 -6.22 -1.91
CA LYS A 26 -14.36 -5.45 -3.00
C LYS A 26 -14.25 -3.93 -2.80
N THR A 27 -13.12 -3.47 -2.27
CA THR A 27 -12.88 -2.06 -2.01
C THR A 27 -12.15 -1.42 -3.19
N GLU A 28 -12.63 -0.28 -3.66
CA GLU A 28 -11.93 0.49 -4.68
C GLU A 28 -10.66 1.12 -4.11
N TYR A 29 -9.57 1.09 -4.87
CA TYR A 29 -8.28 1.61 -4.43
C TYR A 29 -7.53 2.38 -5.52
N ARG A 30 -6.63 3.27 -5.08
CA ARG A 30 -5.65 3.96 -5.92
C ARG A 30 -4.25 3.77 -5.36
N ILE A 31 -3.28 3.54 -6.24
CA ILE A 31 -1.89 3.32 -5.86
C ILE A 31 -1.09 4.57 -6.23
N VAL A 32 -0.41 5.15 -5.25
CA VAL A 32 0.49 6.28 -5.38
C VAL A 32 1.91 5.78 -5.16
N TYR A 33 2.74 5.85 -6.21
CA TYR A 33 4.14 5.49 -6.12
C TYR A 33 4.96 6.67 -5.61
N THR A 34 5.65 6.49 -4.48
CA THR A 34 6.64 7.44 -3.98
C THR A 34 8.01 6.78 -4.06
N SER A 35 8.71 7.03 -5.16
CA SER A 35 10.12 6.67 -5.28
C SER A 35 10.95 7.80 -4.66
N PRO A 36 11.84 7.52 -3.70
CA PRO A 36 12.92 8.46 -3.43
C PRO A 36 13.72 8.62 -4.72
N HIS A 37 13.95 9.86 -5.12
CA HIS A 37 14.71 10.23 -6.31
C HIS A 37 15.98 9.37 -6.44
N GLY A 38 16.11 8.58 -7.52
CA GLY A 38 17.43 8.11 -7.92
C GLY A 38 17.52 6.79 -8.66
N LYS A 39 16.72 5.76 -8.35
CA LYS A 39 16.82 4.48 -9.05
C LYS A 39 15.46 3.77 -9.10
N PRO A 40 15.04 3.21 -10.24
CA PRO A 40 14.06 2.13 -10.23
C PRO A 40 14.71 0.95 -9.51
N GLY A 41 14.55 0.90 -8.19
CA GLY A 41 15.02 -0.21 -7.39
C GLY A 41 14.33 -1.48 -7.88
N HIS A 42 15.12 -2.49 -8.20
CA HIS A 42 14.68 -3.84 -8.54
C HIS A 42 14.16 -4.58 -7.29
N GLY A 43 13.50 -3.85 -6.38
CA GLY A 43 13.13 -4.27 -5.04
C GLY A 43 11.62 -4.39 -4.88
N THR A 44 11.21 -5.17 -3.89
CA THR A 44 9.81 -5.38 -3.55
C THR A 44 9.11 -4.06 -3.26
N VAL A 45 8.01 -3.79 -3.97
CA VAL A 45 7.14 -2.65 -3.72
C VAL A 45 6.28 -2.93 -2.50
N ARG A 46 6.38 -2.08 -1.47
CA ARG A 46 5.63 -2.23 -0.22
C ARG A 46 4.77 -1.01 0.07
N VAL A 47 3.64 -1.24 0.74
CA VAL A 47 2.77 -0.17 1.23
C VAL A 47 3.43 0.52 2.42
N ILE A 48 3.72 1.81 2.27
CA ILE A 48 4.32 2.64 3.33
C ILE A 48 3.29 3.54 4.00
N ARG A 49 2.12 3.74 3.38
CA ARG A 49 1.01 4.51 3.92
C ARG A 49 -0.30 4.03 3.30
N GLN A 50 -1.36 3.99 4.11
CA GLN A 50 -2.72 3.72 3.67
C GLN A 50 -3.65 4.81 4.20
N ARG A 51 -4.62 5.25 3.40
CA ARG A 51 -5.61 6.27 3.79
C ARG A 51 -6.93 6.04 3.08
N MET A 52 -8.04 6.11 3.83
CA MET A 52 -9.37 6.19 3.24
C MET A 52 -9.65 7.61 2.75
N LEU A 53 -10.03 7.74 1.49
CA LEU A 53 -10.41 8.99 0.86
C LEU A 53 -11.89 9.31 1.13
N THR A 54 -12.25 10.57 0.97
CA THR A 54 -13.62 11.06 1.23
C THR A 54 -14.66 10.52 0.25
N ASP A 55 -14.21 10.01 -0.90
CA ASP A 55 -15.04 9.38 -1.92
C ASP A 55 -15.17 7.85 -1.74
N GLY A 56 -14.74 7.31 -0.60
CA GLY A 56 -14.87 5.88 -0.27
C GLY A 56 -13.78 5.00 -0.84
N ARG A 57 -12.86 5.54 -1.65
CA ARG A 57 -11.69 4.81 -2.17
C ARG A 57 -10.57 4.75 -1.16
N THR A 58 -9.72 3.75 -1.32
CA THR A 58 -8.51 3.56 -0.52
C THR A 58 -7.30 4.04 -1.29
N GLU A 59 -6.56 5.00 -0.74
CA GLU A 59 -5.24 5.37 -1.25
C GLU A 59 -4.15 4.56 -0.57
N LEU A 60 -3.34 3.89 -1.39
CA LEU A 60 -2.11 3.23 -0.98
C LEU A 60 -0.93 4.05 -1.48
N THR A 61 -0.08 4.50 -0.56
CA THR A 61 1.24 4.99 -0.93
C THR A 61 2.22 3.84 -0.84
N VAL A 62 2.89 3.56 -1.95
CA VAL A 62 3.88 2.49 -2.04
C VAL A 62 5.26 3.04 -2.33
N SER A 63 6.27 2.35 -1.83
CA SER A 63 7.67 2.62 -2.17
C SER A 63 8.34 1.33 -2.62
N ALA A 64 9.17 1.43 -3.67
CA ALA A 64 10.08 0.37 -4.04
C ALA A 64 11.19 0.33 -2.98
N GLY A 65 11.13 -0.67 -2.10
CA GLY A 65 12.11 -0.81 -1.04
C GLY A 65 13.44 -1.32 -1.60
N ASP A 66 14.42 -0.44 -1.71
CA ASP A 66 15.82 -0.80 -1.45
C ASP A 66 16.20 -0.15 -0.12
N TRP A 67 15.99 -0.87 0.98
CA TRP A 67 16.56 -0.53 2.28
C TRP A 67 17.58 -1.60 2.67
N GLY A 68 18.35 -2.06 1.68
CA GLY A 68 19.48 -2.96 1.85
C GLY A 68 20.76 -2.16 2.01
N LYS A 69 20.96 -1.55 3.19
CA LYS A 69 22.30 -1.17 3.62
C LYS A 69 23.05 -2.46 3.98
N GLU A 70 23.76 -3.06 3.03
CA GLU A 70 24.83 -4.02 3.30
C GLU A 70 26.03 -3.69 2.42
N VAL A 71 26.91 -2.81 2.92
CA VAL A 71 28.36 -2.99 3.20
C VAL A 71 28.96 -1.69 3.76
#